data_AF-A0A535B7N7-F1
#
_entry.id   AF-A0A535B7N7-F1
#
_cell.length_a   1.000
_cell.length_b   1.000
_cell.length_c   1.000
_cell.angle_alpha   90.00
_cell.angle_beta   90.00
_cell.angle_gamma   90.00
#
_symmetry.space_group_name_H-M   'P 1'
#
loop_
_entity.id
_entity.type
_entity.pdbx_description
1 polymer ?
#
loop_
_entity_poly.entity_id
_entity_poly.type
_entity_poly.pdbx_seq_one_letter_code
_entity_poly.pdbx_strand_id
1 'polypeptide(L)'
;MITPLTSNILRYGWVLALVAAVAALALFGGAKSALAKGPNEHASCMGQEAAALSPPGSSGEVAGGMPEFTQFIRGLPGSPGETIRFIASLHEGSHDLCDAALEG
;
A
#
# COMPACT_ATOMS: atom_id res chain seq x y z
N MET A 1 -2.05 -22.77 -51.84
CA MET A 1 -1.41 -23.40 -50.65
C MET A 1 -0.83 -22.29 -49.79
N ILE A 2 -1.53 -21.91 -48.71
CA ILE A 2 -1.04 -20.93 -47.73
C ILE A 2 -0.20 -21.72 -46.72
N THR A 3 1.07 -21.39 -46.60
CA THR A 3 2.05 -22.08 -45.75
C THR A 3 1.67 -22.07 -44.26
N PRO A 4 1.91 -23.15 -43.50
CA PRO A 4 1.52 -23.24 -42.08
C PRO A 4 2.27 -22.26 -41.15
N LEU A 5 3.32 -21.62 -41.65
CA LEU A 5 4.13 -20.65 -40.91
C LEU A 5 3.34 -19.36 -40.58
N THR A 6 2.42 -18.94 -41.46
CA THR A 6 1.61 -17.72 -41.26
C THR A 6 0.52 -17.90 -40.20
N SER A 7 0.04 -19.12 -40.00
CA SER A 7 -1.03 -19.46 -39.04
C SER A 7 -0.56 -19.36 -37.58
N ASN A 8 0.66 -19.82 -37.29
CA ASN A 8 1.22 -19.76 -35.93
C ASN A 8 1.63 -18.33 -35.55
N ILE A 9 2.16 -17.54 -36.49
CA ILE A 9 2.52 -16.14 -36.24
C ILE A 9 1.28 -15.31 -35.89
N LEU A 10 0.15 -15.53 -36.58
CA LEU A 10 -1.10 -14.86 -36.25
C LEU A 10 -1.70 -15.36 -34.92
N ARG A 11 -1.58 -16.67 -34.63
CA ARG A 11 -2.10 -17.30 -33.40
C ARG A 11 -1.32 -16.98 -32.13
N TYR A 12 -0.01 -16.73 -32.22
CA TYR A 12 0.81 -16.38 -31.05
C TYR A 12 1.18 -14.90 -31.02
N GLY A 13 1.03 -14.18 -32.13
CA GLY A 13 1.30 -12.74 -32.22
C GLY A 13 0.43 -11.91 -31.28
N TRP A 14 -0.84 -12.28 -31.12
CA TRP A 14 -1.74 -11.60 -30.17
C TRP A 14 -1.36 -11.88 -28.71
N VAL A 15 -0.87 -13.09 -28.39
CA VAL A 15 -0.41 -13.45 -27.04
C VAL A 15 0.85 -12.65 -26.69
N LEU A 16 1.81 -12.56 -27.62
CA LEU A 16 3.02 -11.76 -27.44
C LEU A 16 2.70 -10.27 -27.30
N ALA A 17 1.75 -9.76 -28.10
CA ALA A 17 1.28 -8.37 -27.97
C ALA A 17 0.62 -8.11 -26.60
N LEU A 18 -0.16 -9.05 -26.07
CA LEU A 18 -0.78 -8.95 -24.75
C LEU A 18 0.27 -8.95 -23.63
N VAL A 19 1.24 -9.86 -23.69
CA VAL A 19 2.34 -9.92 -22.71
C VAL A 19 3.17 -8.64 -22.74
N ALA A 20 3.49 -8.12 -23.93
CA ALA A 20 4.21 -6.86 -24.08
C ALA A 20 3.40 -5.67 -23.56
N ALA A 21 2.07 -5.64 -23.79
CA ALA A 21 1.20 -4.59 -23.28
C ALA A 21 1.10 -4.61 -21.74
N VAL A 22 1.00 -5.79 -21.12
CA VAL A 22 0.99 -5.94 -19.66
C VAL A 22 2.34 -5.54 -19.06
N ALA A 23 3.45 -5.94 -19.67
CA ALA A 23 4.80 -5.55 -19.24
C ALA A 23 5.00 -4.03 -19.37
N ALA A 24 4.55 -3.43 -20.46
CA ALA A 24 4.58 -1.97 -20.63
C ALA A 24 3.68 -1.26 -19.59
N LEU A 25 2.52 -1.81 -19.26
CA LEU A 25 1.66 -1.26 -18.22
C LEU A 25 2.31 -1.36 -16.83
N ALA A 26 3.06 -2.43 -16.55
CA ALA A 26 3.81 -2.56 -15.29
C ALA A 26 5.02 -1.60 -15.21
N LEU A 27 5.69 -1.34 -16.34
CA LEU A 27 6.89 -0.48 -16.40
C LEU A 27 6.56 1.01 -16.51
N PHE A 28 5.48 1.38 -17.20
CA PHE A 28 5.10 2.77 -17.49
C PHE A 28 3.79 3.20 -16.83
N GLY A 29 2.90 2.26 -16.52
CA GLY A 29 1.67 2.52 -15.76
C GLY A 29 1.96 2.54 -14.27
N GLY A 30 3.00 3.31 -13.90
CA GLY A 30 3.60 3.37 -12.57
C GLY A 30 2.54 3.15 -11.50
N ALA A 31 2.76 2.13 -10.67
CA ALA A 31 2.08 2.03 -9.39
C ALA A 31 2.16 3.43 -8.81
N LYS A 32 1.01 4.12 -8.77
CA LYS A 32 0.93 5.38 -8.06
C LYS A 32 1.20 4.96 -6.63
N SER A 33 2.47 5.04 -6.23
CA SER A 33 2.81 5.13 -4.82
C SER A 33 1.88 6.22 -4.34
N ALA A 34 0.94 5.85 -3.48
CA ALA A 34 0.20 6.85 -2.74
C ALA A 34 1.30 7.64 -2.03
N LEU A 35 1.69 8.76 -2.64
CA LEU A 35 2.76 9.60 -2.15
C LEU A 35 2.31 9.94 -0.74
N ALA A 36 3.06 9.46 0.26
CA ALA A 36 2.92 9.96 1.60
C ALA A 36 3.07 11.48 1.47
N LYS A 37 1.95 12.18 1.68
CA LYS A 37 1.92 13.63 1.71
C LYS A 37 2.96 14.05 2.76
N GLY A 38 3.76 15.09 2.47
CA GLY A 38 4.89 15.46 3.32
C GLY A 38 4.49 15.61 4.79
N PRO A 39 5.43 15.46 5.74
CA PRO A 39 5.15 15.31 7.18
C PRO A 39 4.30 16.42 7.84
N ASN A 40 3.95 17.49 7.11
CA ASN A 40 3.29 18.68 7.61
C ASN A 40 2.01 19.07 6.84
N GLU A 41 1.48 18.22 5.95
CA GLU A 41 0.30 18.58 5.16
C GLU A 41 -0.93 17.70 5.51
N HIS A 42 -1.76 18.19 6.42
CA HIS A 42 -3.14 17.75 6.72
C HIS A 42 -3.40 16.25 7.00
N ALA A 43 -2.37 15.42 7.18
CA ALA A 43 -2.53 14.02 7.57
C ALA A 43 -2.69 13.92 9.09
N SER A 44 -3.68 13.15 9.56
CA SER A 44 -3.82 12.84 10.99
C SER A 44 -2.56 12.16 11.53
N CYS A 45 -2.28 12.29 12.83
CA CYS A 45 -1.15 11.62 13.49
C CYS A 45 -1.13 10.12 13.22
N MET A 46 -2.30 9.48 13.33
CA MET A 46 -2.49 8.07 12.93
C MET A 46 -2.11 7.78 11.47
N GLY A 47 -2.40 8.71 10.55
CA GLY A 47 -2.01 8.57 9.15
C GLY A 47 -0.50 8.65 8.96
N GLN A 48 0.19 9.50 9.72
CA GLN A 48 1.66 9.63 9.66
C GLN A 48 2.36 8.41 10.26
N GLU A 49 1.88 7.90 11.38
CA GLU A 49 2.41 6.67 11.99
C GLU A 49 2.18 5.46 11.10
N ALA A 50 0.98 5.32 10.52
CA ALA A 50 0.71 4.27 9.54
C ALA A 50 1.60 4.39 8.28
N ALA A 51 1.91 5.62 7.86
CA ALA A 51 2.84 5.85 6.75
C ALA A 51 4.28 5.45 7.10
N ALA A 52 4.72 5.64 8.35
CA ALA A 52 6.04 5.22 8.81
C ALA A 52 6.24 3.69 8.77
N LEU A 53 5.15 2.91 8.78
CA LEU A 53 5.19 1.46 8.57
C LEU A 53 5.36 1.06 7.09
N SER A 54 5.40 2.00 6.15
CA SER A 54 5.46 1.71 4.71
C SER A 54 6.69 2.35 4.03
N PRO A 55 7.31 1.68 3.05
CA PRO A 55 7.16 0.27 2.68
C PRO A 55 7.62 -0.72 3.78
N PRO A 56 7.44 -2.04 3.59
CA PRO A 56 8.05 -3.04 4.47
C PRO A 56 9.56 -2.80 4.66
N GLY A 57 10.04 -2.92 5.89
CA GLY A 57 11.40 -2.58 6.30
C GLY A 57 11.60 -1.13 6.77
N SER A 58 10.58 -0.26 6.66
CA SER A 58 10.64 1.12 7.18
C SER A 58 10.61 1.20 8.71
N SER A 59 10.12 0.16 9.39
CA SER A 59 10.05 0.08 10.84
C SER A 59 10.72 -1.18 11.36
N GLY A 60 11.46 -1.04 12.47
CA GLY A 60 11.98 -2.18 13.23
C GLY A 60 10.93 -2.89 14.09
N GLU A 61 9.78 -2.25 14.34
CA GLU A 61 8.69 -2.80 15.14
C GLU A 61 7.74 -3.66 14.30
N VAL A 62 7.55 -3.30 13.03
CA VAL A 62 6.73 -4.05 12.07
C VAL A 62 7.48 -4.18 10.75
N ALA A 63 8.32 -5.22 10.65
CA ALA A 63 9.20 -5.41 9.50
C ALA A 63 8.42 -5.61 8.18
N GLY A 64 7.28 -6.29 8.21
CA GLY A 64 6.39 -6.48 7.08
C GLY A 64 5.50 -5.28 6.76
N GLY A 65 5.61 -4.19 7.54
CA GLY A 65 4.91 -2.93 7.33
C GLY A 65 3.40 -2.99 7.49
N MET A 66 2.68 -2.07 6.82
CA MET A 66 1.21 -1.99 6.88
C MET A 66 0.47 -3.30 6.55
N PRO A 67 0.91 -4.15 5.61
CA PRO A 67 0.30 -5.46 5.38
C PRO A 67 0.32 -6.39 6.61
N GLU A 68 1.47 -6.49 7.29
CA GLU A 68 1.61 -7.28 8.52
C GLU A 68 0.77 -6.67 9.65
N PHE A 69 0.86 -5.36 9.85
CA PHE A 69 0.07 -4.64 10.84
C PHE A 69 -1.44 -4.86 10.65
N THR A 70 -1.92 -4.77 9.41
CA THR A 70 -3.34 -4.99 9.09
C THR A 70 -3.76 -6.44 9.34
N GLN A 71 -2.88 -7.41 9.07
CA GLN A 71 -3.13 -8.82 9.39
C GLN A 71 -3.26 -9.04 10.90
N PHE A 72 -2.36 -8.44 11.68
CA PHE A 72 -2.41 -8.47 13.13
C PHE A 72 -3.74 -7.91 13.66
N ILE A 73 -4.13 -6.70 13.23
CA ILE A 73 -5.40 -6.08 13.67
C ILE A 73 -6.61 -6.94 13.29
N ARG A 74 -6.61 -7.57 12.11
CA ARG A 74 -7.71 -8.47 11.68
C ARG A 74 -7.77 -9.79 12.47
N GLY A 75 -6.68 -10.17 13.13
CA GLY A 75 -6.62 -11.35 14.00
C GLY A 75 -7.18 -11.10 15.40
N LEU A 76 -7.38 -9.84 15.79
CA LEU A 76 -7.92 -9.47 17.08
C LEU A 76 -9.46 -9.57 17.10
N PRO A 77 -10.06 -9.90 18.26
CA PRO A 77 -11.51 -9.98 18.38
C PRO A 77 -12.16 -8.59 18.28
N GLY A 78 -13.28 -8.51 17.57
CA GLY A 78 -14.04 -7.27 17.35
C GLY A 78 -13.85 -6.70 15.95
N SER A 79 -14.45 -5.54 15.68
CA SER A 79 -14.19 -4.85 14.41
C SER A 79 -12.80 -4.18 14.44
N PRO A 80 -12.12 -4.02 13.27
CA PRO A 80 -10.84 -3.32 13.22
C PRO A 80 -10.91 -1.91 13.82
N GLY A 81 -12.00 -1.17 13.56
CA GLY A 81 -12.19 0.19 14.09
C GLY A 81 -12.32 0.23 15.61
N GLU A 82 -13.08 -0.69 16.21
CA GLU A 82 -13.20 -0.79 17.68
C GLU A 82 -11.88 -1.18 18.33
N THR A 83 -11.16 -2.12 17.70
CA THR A 83 -9.86 -2.59 18.19
C THR A 83 -8.83 -1.46 18.20
N ILE A 84 -8.72 -0.73 17.09
CA ILE A 84 -7.83 0.43 16.98
C ILE A 84 -8.23 1.50 17.99
N ARG A 85 -9.52 1.80 18.13
CA ARG A 85 -10.02 2.77 19.12
C ARG A 85 -9.68 2.36 20.55
N PHE A 86 -9.86 1.09 20.90
CA PHE A 86 -9.54 0.56 22.22
C PHE A 86 -8.04 0.67 22.50
N ILE A 87 -7.19 0.22 21.57
CA ILE A 87 -5.73 0.32 21.71
C ILE A 87 -5.28 1.78 21.82
N ALA A 88 -5.86 2.68 21.01
CA ALA A 88 -5.58 4.12 21.10
C ALA A 88 -5.95 4.69 22.48
N SER A 89 -7.07 4.25 23.07
CA SER A 89 -7.45 4.70 24.43
C SER A 89 -6.49 4.24 25.52
N LEU A 90 -5.76 3.14 25.34
CA LEU A 90 -4.71 2.72 26.28
C LEU A 90 -3.46 3.62 26.21
N HIS A 91 -3.35 4.42 25.15
CA HIS A 91 -2.23 5.33 24.89
C HIS A 91 -2.74 6.78 24.83
N GLU A 92 -3.79 7.12 25.56
CA GLU A 92 -4.29 8.49 25.65
C GLU A 92 -3.17 9.45 26.10
N GLY A 93 -2.99 10.55 25.36
CA GLY A 93 -1.89 11.50 25.55
C GLY A 93 -0.62 11.21 24.73
N SER A 94 -0.50 10.04 24.07
CA SER A 94 0.71 9.71 23.28
C SER A 94 0.91 10.60 22.05
N HIS A 95 -0.18 11.21 21.56
CA HIS A 95 -0.15 12.05 20.36
C HIS A 95 -0.35 13.53 20.67
N ASP A 96 -0.38 13.98 21.93
CA ASP A 96 -0.62 15.40 22.27
C ASP A 96 0.36 16.35 21.56
N LEU A 97 1.63 15.94 21.45
CA LEU A 97 2.66 16.70 20.72
C LEU A 97 2.42 16.72 19.21
N CYS A 98 1.89 15.64 18.66
CA CYS A 98 1.56 15.54 17.24
C CYS A 98 0.25 16.28 16.92
N ASP A 99 -0.77 16.17 17.77
CA ASP A 99 -2.04 16.87 17.66
C ASP A 99 -1.82 18.38 17.73
N ALA A 100 -1.01 18.86 18.70
CA ALA A 100 -0.61 20.26 18.78
C ALA A 100 0.17 20.75 17.55
N ALA A 101 0.92 19.88 16.87
CA ALA A 101 1.65 20.21 15.65
C ALA A 101 0.73 20.26 14.41
N LEU A 102 -0.44 19.63 14.46
CA LEU A 102 -1.43 19.59 13.38
C LEU A 102 -2.54 20.65 13.49
N GLU A 103 -2.81 21.16 14.70
CA GLU A 103 -3.86 22.16 14.99
C GLU A 103 -3.45 23.63 14.74
N GLY A 104 -2.30 23.87 14.10
CA GLY A 104 -1.75 25.22 13.83
C GLY A 104 -2.71 26.22 13.19
#